data_AF-A0A950MYU8-F1
#
_entry.id   AF-A0A950MYU8-F1
#
_cell.length_a   1.000
_cell.length_b   1.000
_cell.length_c   1.000
_cell.angle_alpha   90.00
_cell.angle_beta   90.00
_cell.angle_gamma   90.00
#
_symmetry.space_group_name_H-M   'P 1'
#
loop_
_entity.id
_entity.type
_entity.pdbx_description
1 polymer ?
#
loop_
_entity_poly.entity_id
_entity_poly.type
_entity_poly.pdbx_seq_one_letter_code
_entity_poly.pdbx_strand_id
1 'polypeptide(L)'
;APVLLVPCLHARAAPAREMLPASLDAMYERELAYERQIRGASIYPAVQNIILACRAFQLGTLITTNHIRCEDEVKALLGLPPDVSTYALMPIGYPEGKFGPLARKPVSEVAHADRWGAAWPN
;
A
#
# COMPACT_ATOMS: atom_id res chain seq x y z
N ALA A 1 -7.84 14.46 -19.47
CA ALA A 1 -7.51 15.28 -18.29
C ALA A 1 -6.75 14.42 -17.29
N PRO A 2 -5.77 14.95 -16.56
CA PRO A 2 -5.10 14.20 -15.48
C PRO A 2 -6.11 13.87 -14.38
N VAL A 3 -5.89 12.76 -13.67
CA VAL A 3 -6.71 12.33 -12.55
C VAL A 3 -5.85 12.08 -11.32
N LEU A 4 -6.43 12.28 -10.13
CA LEU A 4 -5.86 11.81 -8.88
C LEU A 4 -6.61 10.55 -8.48
N LEU A 5 -5.91 9.43 -8.39
CA LEU A 5 -6.44 8.21 -7.83
C LEU A 5 -6.01 8.07 -6.37
N VAL A 6 -6.95 7.80 -5.48
CA VAL A 6 -6.70 7.56 -4.04
C VAL A 6 -7.14 6.13 -3.72
N PRO A 7 -6.20 5.17 -3.70
CA PRO A 7 -6.48 3.80 -3.26
C PRO A 7 -6.83 3.76 -1.77
N CYS A 8 -7.99 3.16 -1.48
CA CYS A 8 -8.56 3.08 -0.15
C CYS A 8 -8.92 1.65 0.23
N LEU A 9 -8.91 1.34 1.52
CA LEU A 9 -9.50 0.12 2.07
C LEU A 9 -10.43 0.46 3.22
N HIS A 10 -11.51 -0.30 3.35
CA HIS A 10 -12.27 -0.33 4.60
C HIS A 10 -11.42 -1.00 5.69
N ALA A 11 -11.34 -0.33 6.84
CA ALA A 11 -10.86 -0.94 8.05
C ALA A 11 -11.86 -2.03 8.46
N ARG A 12 -11.41 -3.28 8.44
CA ARG A 12 -12.07 -4.31 9.23
C ARG A 12 -11.72 -4.06 10.69
N ALA A 13 -12.72 -3.72 11.49
CA ALA A 13 -12.58 -3.71 12.93
C ALA A 13 -12.54 -5.16 13.41
N ALA A 14 -11.56 -5.48 14.24
CA ALA A 14 -11.63 -6.70 15.04
C ALA A 14 -12.89 -6.65 15.92
N PRO A 15 -13.55 -7.79 16.16
CA PRO A 15 -14.68 -7.83 17.08
C PRO A 15 -14.26 -7.33 18.46
N ALA A 16 -15.18 -6.66 19.17
CA ALA A 16 -14.94 -6.20 20.52
C ALA A 16 -14.49 -7.37 21.41
N ARG A 17 -13.45 -7.15 22.23
CA ARG A 17 -12.80 -8.20 23.02
C ARG A 17 -13.79 -8.91 23.95
N GLU A 18 -14.77 -8.16 24.45
CA GLU A 18 -15.83 -8.62 25.34
C GLU A 18 -16.82 -9.59 24.64
N MET A 19 -16.88 -9.55 23.31
CA MET A 19 -17.72 -10.44 22.51
C MET A 19 -17.05 -11.78 22.19
N LEU A 20 -15.77 -11.93 22.54
CA LEU A 20 -15.01 -13.15 22.26
C LEU A 20 -15.13 -14.14 23.42
N PRO A 21 -15.22 -15.45 23.15
CA PRO A 21 -15.06 -16.48 24.18
C PRO A 21 -13.72 -16.32 24.92
N ALA A 22 -13.70 -16.57 26.23
CA ALA A 22 -12.48 -16.47 27.05
C ALA A 22 -11.30 -17.29 26.50
N SER A 23 -11.58 -18.39 25.78
CA SER A 23 -10.57 -19.22 25.11
C SER A 23 -9.80 -18.50 24.00
N LEU A 24 -10.34 -17.42 23.43
CA LEU A 24 -9.70 -16.63 22.37
C LEU A 24 -9.00 -15.37 22.90
N ASP A 25 -9.16 -15.05 24.18
CA ASP A 25 -8.60 -13.84 24.77
C ASP A 25 -7.07 -13.78 24.62
N ALA A 26 -6.41 -14.93 24.84
CA ALA A 26 -4.98 -15.08 24.66
C ALA A 26 -4.49 -14.90 23.20
N MET A 27 -5.39 -14.98 22.21
CA MET A 27 -5.08 -14.81 20.79
C MET A 27 -5.35 -13.40 20.28
N TYR A 28 -6.13 -12.60 21.00
CA TYR A 28 -6.64 -11.31 20.52
C TYR A 28 -5.52 -10.35 20.07
N GLU A 29 -4.51 -10.14 20.92
CA GLU A 29 -3.38 -9.27 20.60
C GLU A 29 -2.56 -9.78 19.41
N ARG A 30 -2.45 -11.11 19.26
CA ARG A 30 -1.75 -11.73 18.14
C ARG A 30 -2.49 -11.49 16.83
N GLU A 31 -3.82 -11.57 16.85
CA GLU A 31 -4.64 -11.32 15.66
C GLU A 31 -4.59 -9.84 15.25
N LEU A 32 -4.67 -8.92 16.21
CA LEU A 32 -4.48 -7.49 15.92
C LEU A 32 -3.10 -7.19 15.32
N ALA A 33 -2.05 -7.82 15.84
CA ALA A 33 -0.71 -7.67 15.30
C ALA A 33 -0.61 -8.24 13.87
N TYR A 34 -1.21 -9.41 13.63
CA TYR A 34 -1.29 -10.02 12.30
C TYR A 34 -2.00 -9.10 11.30
N GLU A 35 -3.19 -8.61 11.62
CA GLU A 35 -3.95 -7.69 10.77
C GLU A 35 -3.17 -6.42 10.43
N ARG A 36 -2.46 -5.83 11.41
CA ARG A 36 -1.60 -4.66 11.17
C ARG A 36 -0.49 -4.98 10.17
N GLN A 37 0.12 -6.16 10.28
CA GLN A 37 1.21 -6.58 9.39
C GLN A 37 0.73 -6.82 7.96
N ILE A 38 -0.47 -7.38 7.77
CA ILE A 38 -0.98 -7.75 6.44
C ILE A 38 -1.81 -6.66 5.76
N ARG A 39 -2.11 -5.55 6.45
CA ARG A 39 -3.09 -4.55 5.98
C ARG A 39 -2.81 -3.98 4.58
N GLY A 40 -1.54 -3.88 4.19
CA GLY A 40 -1.13 -3.41 2.88
C GLY A 40 -1.05 -4.49 1.78
N ALA A 41 -1.24 -5.77 2.13
CA ALA A 41 -0.90 -6.90 1.27
C ALA A 41 -1.77 -7.00 0.01
N SER A 42 -3.01 -6.50 0.05
CA SER A 42 -3.90 -6.50 -1.12
C SER A 42 -3.81 -5.21 -1.94
N ILE A 43 -3.70 -4.06 -1.27
CA ILE A 43 -3.78 -2.75 -1.93
C ILE A 43 -2.51 -2.39 -2.70
N TYR A 44 -1.32 -2.66 -2.14
CA TYR A 44 -0.07 -2.27 -2.82
C TYR A 44 0.21 -3.07 -4.10
N PRO A 45 -0.13 -4.36 -4.20
CA PRO A 45 -0.12 -5.06 -5.49
C PRO A 45 -1.09 -4.48 -6.52
N ALA A 46 -2.30 -4.08 -6.10
CA ALA A 46 -3.25 -3.42 -6.99
C ALA A 46 -2.72 -2.07 -7.48
N VAL A 47 -2.13 -1.27 -6.58
CA VAL A 47 -1.43 -0.01 -6.91
C VAL A 47 -0.32 -0.27 -7.92
N GLN A 48 0.51 -1.29 -7.72
CA GLN A 48 1.60 -1.64 -8.64
C GLN A 48 1.06 -2.03 -10.02
N ASN A 49 -0.03 -2.78 -10.10
CA ASN A 49 -0.67 -3.12 -11.37
C ASN A 49 -1.14 -1.86 -12.12
N ILE A 50 -1.66 -0.87 -11.42
CA ILE A 50 -2.06 0.41 -12.02
C ILE A 50 -0.85 1.17 -12.56
N ILE A 51 0.29 1.15 -11.85
CA ILE A 51 1.54 1.77 -12.33
C ILE A 51 2.02 1.09 -13.62
N LEU A 52 1.99 -0.24 -13.66
CA LEU A 52 2.35 -1.02 -14.84
C LEU A 52 1.39 -0.73 -16.02
N ALA A 53 0.09 -0.66 -15.75
CA ALA A 53 -0.92 -0.30 -16.75
C ALA A 53 -0.70 1.11 -17.29
N CYS A 54 -0.49 2.11 -16.42
CA CYS A 54 -0.16 3.48 -16.83
C CYS A 54 1.04 3.49 -17.77
N ARG A 55 2.11 2.76 -17.43
CA ARG A 55 3.30 2.66 -18.28
C ARG A 55 3.01 2.02 -19.64
N ALA A 56 2.18 0.97 -19.68
CA ALA A 56 1.77 0.32 -20.93
C ALA A 56 0.96 1.26 -21.84
N PHE A 57 0.13 2.12 -21.24
CA PHE A 57 -0.67 3.14 -21.94
C PHE A 57 0.06 4.47 -22.14
N GLN A 58 1.39 4.52 -21.93
CA GLN A 58 2.22 5.73 -22.05
C GLN A 58 1.77 6.89 -21.15
N LEU A 59 1.11 6.59 -20.03
CA LEU A 59 0.81 7.52 -18.96
C LEU A 59 1.93 7.53 -17.91
N GLY A 60 2.11 8.67 -17.27
CA GLY A 60 2.96 8.84 -16.09
C GLY A 60 2.15 8.70 -14.80
N THR A 61 2.73 8.05 -13.80
CA THR A 61 2.21 8.03 -12.44
C THR A 61 3.31 7.73 -11.42
N LEU A 62 2.98 7.87 -10.14
CA LEU A 62 3.83 7.54 -9.00
C LEU A 62 2.96 7.17 -7.78
N ILE A 63 3.58 6.62 -6.74
CA ILE A 63 2.98 6.49 -5.41
C ILE A 63 3.51 7.63 -4.54
N THR A 64 2.63 8.39 -3.90
CA THR A 64 2.99 9.23 -2.76
C THR A 64 2.06 8.97 -1.59
N THR A 65 2.63 8.95 -0.38
CA THR A 65 1.92 8.77 0.89
C THR A 65 1.91 10.06 1.73
N ASN A 66 2.46 11.17 1.21
CA ASN A 66 2.56 12.42 1.96
C ASN A 66 1.19 12.95 2.41
N HIS A 67 0.14 12.73 1.62
CA HIS A 67 -1.23 13.13 1.94
C HIS A 67 -1.77 12.50 3.24
N ILE A 68 -1.22 11.35 3.69
CA ILE A 68 -1.62 10.69 4.93
C ILE A 68 -1.35 11.58 6.15
N ARG A 69 -0.38 12.52 6.07
CA ARG A 69 -0.14 13.52 7.13
C ARG A 69 -1.33 14.46 7.36
N CYS A 70 -2.22 14.58 6.37
CA CYS A 70 -3.43 15.39 6.37
C CYS A 70 -4.66 14.52 6.03
N GLU A 71 -4.66 13.25 6.45
CA GLU A 71 -5.66 12.27 6.01
C GLU A 71 -7.09 12.71 6.32
N ASP A 72 -7.34 13.30 7.48
CA ASP A 72 -8.68 13.77 7.87
C ASP A 72 -9.23 14.85 6.93
N GLU A 73 -8.37 15.77 6.49
CA GLU A 73 -8.74 16.81 5.50
C GLU A 73 -9.05 16.19 4.14
N VAL A 74 -8.24 15.21 3.71
CA VAL A 74 -8.44 14.48 2.44
C VAL A 74 -9.74 13.67 2.50
N LYS A 75 -10.02 12.99 3.61
CA LYS A 75 -11.25 12.26 3.84
C LYS A 75 -12.46 13.18 3.79
N ALA A 76 -12.40 14.32 4.47
CA ALA A 76 -13.47 15.31 4.45
C ALA A 76 -13.72 15.85 3.03
N LEU A 77 -12.66 16.19 2.31
CA LEU A 77 -12.74 16.69 0.93
C LEU A 77 -13.37 15.67 -0.03
N LEU A 78 -13.04 14.40 0.13
CA LEU A 78 -13.51 13.30 -0.73
C LEU A 78 -14.82 12.67 -0.23
N GLY A 79 -15.33 13.08 0.93
CA GLY A 79 -16.51 12.47 1.56
C GLY A 79 -16.29 11.01 1.97
N LEU A 80 -15.06 10.64 2.36
CA LEU A 80 -14.74 9.27 2.77
C LEU A 80 -15.34 8.95 4.15
N PRO A 81 -15.94 7.76 4.33
CA PRO A 81 -16.39 7.30 5.64
C PRO A 81 -15.27 7.21 6.69
N PRO A 82 -15.58 7.33 8.00
CA PRO A 82 -14.59 7.23 9.07
C PRO A 82 -13.81 5.92 9.10
N ASP A 83 -14.45 4.82 8.69
CA ASP A 83 -13.89 3.46 8.65
C ASP A 83 -13.08 3.18 7.39
N VAL A 84 -12.92 4.15 6.47
CA VAL A 84 -12.06 4.00 5.29
C VAL A 84 -10.69 4.59 5.59
N SER A 85 -9.61 3.93 5.16
CA SER A 85 -8.24 4.45 5.21
C SER A 85 -7.68 4.63 3.80
N THR A 86 -6.92 5.70 3.61
CA THR A 86 -6.16 6.00 2.39
C THR A 86 -4.75 5.40 2.47
N TYR A 87 -4.24 4.86 1.37
CA TYR A 87 -2.93 4.17 1.34
C TYR A 87 -1.93 4.80 0.38
N ALA A 88 -2.42 5.45 -0.66
CA ALA A 88 -1.61 6.07 -1.69
C ALA A 88 -2.40 7.21 -2.32
N LEU A 89 -1.68 8.15 -2.92
CA LEU A 89 -2.22 9.11 -3.86
C LEU A 89 -1.39 9.02 -5.13
N MET A 90 -2.07 8.87 -6.25
CA MET A 90 -1.47 8.58 -7.54
C MET A 90 -1.93 9.64 -8.56
N PRO A 91 -1.10 10.64 -8.89
CA PRO A 91 -1.37 11.48 -10.04
C PRO A 91 -1.17 10.65 -11.31
N ILE A 92 -2.14 10.65 -12.21
CA ILE A 92 -2.10 9.93 -13.48
C ILE A 92 -2.36 10.91 -14.62
N GLY A 93 -1.51 10.92 -15.63
CA GLY A 93 -1.68 11.79 -16.80
C GLY A 93 -0.66 11.53 -17.89
N TYR A 94 -0.73 12.30 -18.97
CA TYR A 94 0.25 12.25 -20.04
C TYR A 94 1.54 12.96 -19.60
N PRO A 95 2.70 12.31 -19.66
CA PRO A 95 3.95 12.93 -19.27
C PRO A 95 4.40 13.95 -20.32
N GLU A 96 4.80 15.14 -19.88
CA GLU A 96 5.36 16.17 -20.77
C GLU A 96 6.80 15.84 -21.24
N GLY A 97 7.49 14.94 -20.53
CA GLY A 97 8.88 14.55 -20.81
C GLY A 97 9.10 13.04 -20.75
N LYS A 98 10.33 12.62 -21.05
CA LYS A 98 10.75 11.21 -20.94
C LYS A 98 11.33 10.93 -19.56
N PHE A 99 10.79 9.93 -18.87
CA PHE A 99 11.42 9.41 -17.66
C PHE A 99 12.74 8.71 -18.02
N GLY A 100 13.82 9.09 -17.33
CA GLY A 100 15.14 8.50 -17.53
C GLY A 100 15.26 7.05 -17.02
N PRO A 101 16.42 6.42 -17.23
CA PRO A 101 16.69 5.08 -16.71
C PRO A 101 16.65 5.09 -15.17
N LEU A 102 16.10 4.01 -14.60
CA LEU A 102 16.04 3.82 -13.16
C LEU A 102 17.29 3.06 -12.69
N ALA A 103 18.03 3.65 -11.76
CA ALA A 103 19.10 2.93 -11.06
C ALA A 103 18.50 2.02 -9.97
N ARG A 104 18.97 0.78 -9.90
CA ARG A 104 18.62 -0.19 -8.86
C ARG A 104 19.90 -0.87 -8.37
N LYS A 105 19.91 -1.29 -7.11
CA LYS A 105 20.99 -2.13 -6.58
C LYS A 105 21.01 -3.47 -7.32
N PRO A 106 22.18 -4.10 -7.51
CA PRO A 106 22.29 -5.47 -8.00
C PRO A 106 21.43 -6.43 -7.17
N VAL A 107 20.91 -7.49 -7.80
CA VAL A 107 20.08 -8.50 -7.11
C VAL A 107 20.83 -9.14 -5.93
N SER A 108 22.13 -9.38 -6.07
CA SER A 108 23.00 -9.93 -5.03
C SER A 108 23.10 -9.06 -3.76
N GLU A 109 22.74 -7.78 -3.82
CA GLU A 109 22.73 -6.88 -2.65
C GLU A 109 21.38 -6.83 -1.93
N VAL A 110 20.29 -7.30 -2.56
CA VAL A 110 18.91 -7.13 -2.05
C VAL A 110 18.14 -8.44 -1.91
N ALA A 111 18.57 -9.50 -2.59
CA ALA A 111 17.96 -10.82 -2.52
C ALA A 111 18.84 -11.77 -1.70
N HIS A 112 18.18 -12.66 -0.96
CA HIS A 112 18.84 -13.66 -0.13
C HIS A 112 18.31 -15.05 -0.46
N ALA A 113 19.21 -16.03 -0.56
CA ALA A 113 18.84 -17.42 -0.84
C ALA A 113 18.61 -18.18 0.47
N ASP A 114 17.38 -18.69 0.67
CA ASP A 114 16.92 -19.50 1.82
C ASP A 114 16.97 -18.86 3.21
N ARG A 115 18.00 -18.07 3.53
CA ARG A 115 18.24 -17.45 4.84
C ARG A 115 18.65 -16.00 4.69
N TRP A 116 18.21 -15.15 5.61
CA TRP A 116 18.63 -13.76 5.66
C TRP A 116 20.16 -13.64 5.72
N GLY A 117 20.73 -12.83 4.83
CA GLY A 117 22.18 -12.64 4.72
C GLY A 117 22.92 -13.66 3.84
N ALA A 118 22.29 -14.77 3.44
CA ALA A 118 22.89 -15.67 2.46
C ALA A 118 22.81 -15.03 1.06
N ALA A 119 23.93 -15.00 0.34
CA ALA A 119 23.99 -14.34 -0.96
C ALA A 119 23.09 -15.03 -1.99
N TRP A 120 22.46 -14.23 -2.86
CA TRP A 120 21.73 -14.74 -4.01
C TRP A 120 22.69 -15.38 -5.02
N PRO A 121 22.45 -16.62 -5.50
CA PRO A 121 23.29 -17.24 -6.52
C PRO A 121 23.12 -16.52 -7.86
N ASN A 122 24.24 -16.25 -8.52
CA ASN A 122 24.26 -15.68 -9.88
C ASN A 122 23.89 -16.71 -10.93
#